data_AF-A0A3D5SNI4-F1
#
_entry.id   AF-A0A3D5SNI4-F1
#
_cell.length_a   1.000
_cell.length_b   1.000
_cell.length_c   1.000
_cell.angle_alpha   90.00
_cell.angle_beta   90.00
_cell.angle_gamma   90.00
#
_symmetry.space_group_name_H-M   'P 1'
#
loop_
_entity.id
_entity.type
_entity.pdbx_description
1 polymer ?
#
loop_
_entity_poly.entity_id
_entity_poly.type
_entity_poly.pdbx_seq_one_letter_code
_entity_poly.pdbx_strand_id
1 'polypeptide(L)' 'MTIGQYLQPHARRLPVERYVTPEEFARWRELGMEMGFHHVESSPLTRSSYHARQQAESEPRQTENKPQIYADARG' A
#
# COMPACT_ATOMS: atom_id res chain seq x y z
N MET A 1 -9.15 15.38 -2.13
CA MET A 1 -7.74 15.09 -1.75
C MET A 1 -7.75 14.26 -0.49
N THR A 2 -6.75 13.40 -0.30
CA THR A 2 -6.73 12.37 0.74
C THR A 2 -5.29 12.23 1.27
N ILE A 3 -5.08 12.51 2.55
CA ILE A 3 -3.77 12.53 3.23
C ILE A 3 -3.82 11.56 4.41
N GLY A 4 -2.82 10.69 4.55
CA GLY A 4 -2.77 9.72 5.64
C GLY A 4 -1.35 9.30 6.03
N GLN A 5 -1.20 8.72 7.23
CA GLN A 5 0.09 8.25 7.71
C GLN A 5 0.60 7.09 6.86
N TYR A 6 1.81 7.22 6.32
CA TYR A 6 2.52 6.08 5.75
C TYR A 6 2.87 5.09 6.86
N LEU A 7 2.43 3.85 6.68
CA LEU A 7 2.83 2.71 7.50
C LEU A 7 3.63 1.75 6.61
N GLN A 8 4.86 1.43 7.03
CA GLN A 8 5.72 0.49 6.32
C GLN A 8 5.08 -0.93 6.36
N PRO A 9 4.70 -1.54 5.23
CA PRO A 9 3.98 -2.82 5.24
C PRO A 9 4.90 -4.02 5.54
N HIS A 10 6.20 -3.89 5.29
CA HIS A 10 7.22 -4.87 5.63
C HIS A 10 8.62 -4.22 5.62
N ALA A 11 9.57 -4.76 6.40
CA ALA A 11 10.91 -4.18 6.58
C ALA A 11 11.70 -3.87 5.28
N ARG A 12 11.39 -4.54 4.16
CA ARG A 12 11.98 -4.29 2.82
C ARG A 12 11.33 -3.13 2.02
N ARG A 13 10.48 -2.29 2.62
CA ARG A 13 10.05 -0.99 2.04
C ARG A 13 10.78 0.16 2.74
N LEU A 14 10.59 1.38 2.25
CA LEU A 14 11.06 2.60 2.92
C LEU A 14 10.64 2.58 4.41
N PRO A 15 11.52 2.95 5.36
CA PRO A 15 11.16 3.07 6.76
C PRO A 15 10.16 4.22 6.98
N VAL A 16 9.44 4.19 8.09
CA VAL A 16 8.68 5.37 8.54
C VAL A 16 9.67 6.38 9.12
N GLU A 17 9.85 7.52 8.45
CA GLU A 17 10.74 8.60 8.92
C GLU A 17 10.18 9.29 10.17
N ARG A 18 8.87 9.58 10.17
CA ARG A 18 8.15 10.12 11.33
C ARG A 18 6.69 9.68 11.37
N TYR A 19 6.15 9.67 12.59
CA TYR A 19 4.70 9.65 12.82
C TYR A 19 4.23 11.10 12.96
N VAL A 20 3.20 11.45 12.18
CA VAL A 20 2.63 12.80 12.08
C VAL A 20 1.56 12.98 13.17
N THR A 21 1.51 14.16 13.81
CA THR A 21 0.52 14.40 14.88
C THR A 21 -0.88 14.72 14.31
N PRO A 22 -1.97 14.47 15.06
CA PRO A 22 -3.33 14.82 14.61
C PRO A 22 -3.50 16.30 14.24
N GLU A 23 -2.77 17.20 14.91
CA GLU A 23 -2.80 18.64 14.71
C GLU A 23 -2.11 19.06 13.39
N GLU A 24 -1.08 18.32 12.96
CA GLU A 24 -0.50 18.50 11.62
C GLU A 24 -1.48 18.06 10.53
N PHE A 25 -2.15 16.91 10.70
CA PHE A 25 -3.18 16.46 9.75
C PHE A 25 -4.34 17.47 9.66
N ALA A 26 -4.78 18.06 10.77
CA ALA A 26 -5.78 19.11 10.80
C ALA A 26 -5.34 20.36 10.00
N ARG A 27 -4.13 20.86 10.24
CA ARG A 27 -3.55 22.00 9.51
C ARG A 27 -3.45 21.74 8.00
N TRP A 28 -3.10 20.52 7.59
CA TRP A 28 -3.05 20.15 6.17
C TRP A 28 -4.44 20.03 5.53
N ARG A 29 -5.48 19.71 6.32
CA ARG A 29 -6.86 19.78 5.85
C ARG A 29 -7.26 21.23 5.57
N GLU A 30 -6.99 22.13 6.51
CA GLU A 30 -7.29 23.57 6.40
C GLU A 30 -6.59 24.17 5.18
N LEU A 31 -5.26 24.01 5.09
CA LEU A 31 -4.47 24.45 3.94
C LEU A 31 -4.96 23.87 2.61
N GLY A 32 -5.41 22.61 2.59
CA GLY A 32 -5.99 22.00 1.40
C GLY A 32 -7.33 22.63 0.99
N MET A 33 -8.19 22.99 1.95
CA MET A 33 -9.42 23.72 1.65
C MET A 33 -9.13 25.15 1.15
N GLU A 34 -8.14 25.83 1.74
CA GLU A 34 -7.66 27.16 1.30
C GLU A 34 -7.08 27.14 -0.13
N MET A 35 -6.38 26.06 -0.50
CA MET A 35 -5.92 25.80 -1.87
C MET A 35 -7.05 25.49 -2.87
N GLY A 36 -8.32 25.49 -2.45
CA GLY A 36 -9.48 25.30 -3.31
C GLY A 36 -9.84 23.85 -3.62
N PHE A 37 -9.27 22.86 -2.91
CA PHE A 37 -9.72 21.47 -3.06
C PHE A 37 -11.14 21.31 -2.49
N HIS A 38 -12.11 20.95 -3.34
CA HIS A 38 -13.53 20.80 -2.95
C HIS A 38 -13.80 19.84 -1.78
N HIS A 39 -12.89 18.88 -1.53
CA HIS A 39 -12.96 17.95 -0.41
C HIS A 39 -11.55 17.54 0.01
N VAL A 40 -11.27 17.54 1.31
CA VAL A 40 -9.97 17.13 1.88
C VAL A 40 -10.19 16.26 3.13
N GLU A 41 -9.75 15.01 3.02
CA GLU A 41 -9.61 14.08 4.14
C GLU A 41 -8.15 14.03 4.58
N SER A 42 -7.89 14.17 5.87
CA SER A 42 -6.53 14.21 6.43
C SER A 42 -6.57 13.64 7.84
N SER A 43 -6.04 12.44 8.05
CA SER A 43 -5.88 11.82 9.38
C SER A 43 -4.91 10.63 9.33
N PRO A 44 -4.35 10.16 10.46
CA PRO A 44 -3.42 9.03 10.46
C PRO A 44 -3.98 7.76 9.79
N LEU A 45 -5.27 7.49 9.97
CA LEU A 45 -5.95 6.29 9.47
C LEU A 45 -6.65 6.49 8.11
N THR A 46 -6.71 7.72 7.59
CA THR A 46 -7.24 8.01 6.25
C THR A 46 -6.47 7.23 5.19
N ARG A 47 -7.20 6.61 4.26
CA ARG A 47 -6.65 5.87 3.11
C ARG A 47 -7.37 6.30 1.86
N SER A 48 -6.66 6.39 0.74
CA SER A 48 -7.32 6.37 -0.57
C SER A 48 -8.00 5.02 -0.77
N SER A 49 -9.14 4.99 -1.46
CA SER A 49 -9.96 3.79 -1.72
C SER A 49 -9.34 2.83 -2.75
N TYR A 50 -8.01 2.84 -2.87
CA TYR A 50 -7.24 2.00 -3.78
C TYR A 50 -7.36 0.53 -3.33
N HIS A 51 -8.16 -0.24 -4.06
CA HIS A 51 -8.70 -1.57 -3.73
C HIS A 51 -9.97 -1.66 -2.86
N ALA A 52 -10.97 -0.80 -3.11
CA ALA A 52 -12.38 -1.20 -2.92
C ALA A 52 -12.78 -2.41 -3.82
N ARG A 53 -11.97 -2.73 -4.84
CA ARG A 53 -11.90 -4.05 -5.49
C ARG A 53 -10.49 -4.64 -5.33
N GLN A 54 -10.31 -5.51 -4.35
CA GLN A 54 -9.51 -6.71 -4.57
C GLN A 54 -10.45 -7.77 -5.16
N GLN A 55 -10.19 -8.20 -6.39
CA GLN A 55 -10.67 -9.49 -6.86
C GLN A 55 -9.64 -10.56 -6.48
N ALA A 56 -10.08 -11.82 -6.51
CA ALA A 56 -9.23 -13.01 -6.47
C ALA A 56 -8.50 -13.30 -5.15
N GLU A 57 -9.26 -13.66 -4.11
CA GLU A 57 -8.92 -14.86 -3.32
C GLU A 57 -9.10 -16.14 -4.19
N SER A 58 -8.40 -16.22 -5.33
CA SER A 58 -8.63 -17.28 -6.32
C SER A 58 -7.46 -17.55 -7.27
N GLU A 59 -6.24 -17.64 -6.74
CA GLU A 59 -5.20 -18.47 -7.38
C GLU A 59 -4.98 -19.74 -6.55
N PRO A 60 -5.68 -20.85 -6.86
CA PRO A 60 -5.39 -22.13 -6.22
C PRO A 60 -4.00 -22.62 -6.63
N ARG A 61 -3.23 -23.08 -5.63
CA ARG A 61 -1.87 -23.64 -5.78
C ARG A 61 -1.76 -24.52 -7.04
N GLN A 62 -1.05 -24.04 -8.05
CA GLN A 62 -0.66 -24.87 -9.20
C GLN A 62 0.40 -25.86 -8.74
N THR A 63 -0.04 -27.09 -8.50
CA THR A 63 0.83 -28.26 -8.39
C THR A 63 1.49 -28.55 -9.72
N GLU A 64 2.76 -28.97 -9.67
CA GLU A 64 3.43 -29.76 -10.69
C GLU A 64 3.41 -29.25 -12.14
N ASN A 65 4.48 -28.54 -12.52
CA ASN A 65 5.19 -28.96 -13.74
C ASN A 65 6.71 -28.86 -13.54
N LYS A 66 7.40 -30.00 -13.66
CA LYS A 66 8.83 -30.16 -13.37
C LYS A 66 9.56 -30.34 -14.70
N PRO A 67 10.40 -29.38 -15.16
CA PRO A 67 11.06 -29.48 -16.46
C PRO A 67 12.02 -30.69 -16.50
N GLN A 68 11.75 -31.61 -17.41
CA GLN A 68 12.40 -32.91 -17.50
C GLN A 68 13.73 -32.86 -18.27
N ILE A 69 14.69 -32.09 -17.74
CA ILE A 69 15.97 -31.75 -18.42
C ILE A 69 17.22 -32.09 -17.59
N TYR A 70 17.13 -33.03 -16.65
CA TYR A 70 18.25 -33.63 -15.94
C TYR A 70 18.22 -35.16 -16.07
N ALA A 71 18.60 -35.64 -17.25
CA ALA A 71 18.66 -37.08 -17.59
C ALA A 71 19.85 -37.38 -18.53
N ASP A 72 21.01 -36.84 -18.16
CA ASP A 72 22.33 -37.16 -18.72
C ASP A 72 23.34 -37.24 -17.56
N ALA A 73 24.63 -37.06 -17.83
CA ALA A 73 25.66 -36.77 -16.82
C ALA A 73 25.71 -37.70 -15.58
N ARG A 74 25.73 -39.02 -15.82
CA ARG A 74 26.82 -39.96 -15.46
C ARG A 74 26.33 -41.40 -15.27
N GLY A 75 27.11 -42.36 -15.78
CA GLY A 75 26.97 -43.80 -15.50
C GLY A 75 26.67 -44.60 -16.74
#